data_AF-A0A2M9ZNX6-F1
#
_entry.id   AF-A0A2M9ZNX6-F1
#
_cell.length_a   1.000
_cell.length_b   1.000
_cell.length_c   1.000
_cell.angle_alpha   90.00
_cell.angle_beta   90.00
_cell.angle_gamma   90.00
#
_symmetry.space_group_name_H-M   'P 1'
#
loop_
_entity.id
_entity.type
_entity.pdbx_description
1 polymer ?
#
loop_
_entity_poly.entity_id
_entity_poly.type
_entity_poly.pdbx_seq_one_letter_code
_entity_poly.pdbx_strand_id
1 'polypeptide(L)'
;MKNLKLGTLIFGVSFVLLNALNAQQGQGPNMQNHPCLNDKQTHCAGVQPGQGRMWKCLNNHMPKLSEQCKAHVMGMKGDMHGKMGACYEDREKHCANMQPGQGRILQCLKEKESELSPECKAVISGK
;
A
#
# COMPACT_ATOMS: atom_id res chain seq x y z
N MET A 1 40.31 10.69 -59.39
CA MET A 1 41.25 11.13 -58.33
C MET A 1 40.47 11.93 -57.30
N LYS A 2 40.43 11.46 -56.04
CA LYS A 2 40.53 12.26 -54.80
C LYS A 2 39.41 13.30 -54.54
N ASN A 3 38.64 13.33 -53.45
CA ASN A 3 38.71 12.69 -52.14
C ASN A 3 37.39 12.92 -51.39
N LEU A 4 36.97 11.86 -50.68
CA LEU A 4 36.15 11.84 -49.48
C LEU A 4 36.72 12.80 -48.41
N LYS A 5 35.90 13.73 -47.90
CA LYS A 5 36.08 14.37 -46.58
C LYS A 5 34.82 14.03 -45.78
N LEU A 6 34.84 12.95 -45.00
CA LEU A 6 35.41 12.85 -43.65
C LEU A 6 34.69 13.78 -42.66
N GLY A 7 33.59 13.25 -42.12
CA GLY A 7 33.29 13.28 -40.69
C GLY A 7 33.16 14.64 -40.02
N THR A 8 31.98 15.27 -40.13
CA THR A 8 31.50 16.14 -39.06
C THR A 8 30.74 15.27 -38.05
N LEU A 9 31.52 14.63 -37.15
CA LEU A 9 31.11 13.99 -35.92
C LEU A 9 30.53 15.03 -34.93
N ILE A 10 29.38 15.63 -35.25
CA ILE A 10 28.64 16.51 -34.34
C ILE A 10 27.14 16.22 -34.45
N PHE A 11 26.75 15.01 -34.09
CA PHE A 11 25.40 14.76 -33.58
C PHE A 11 25.53 13.93 -32.30
N GLY A 12 26.15 14.53 -31.29
CA GLY A 12 26.00 14.16 -29.88
C GLY A 12 24.58 14.42 -29.35
N VAL A 13 23.56 14.08 -30.14
CA VAL A 13 22.15 14.04 -29.73
C VAL A 13 21.74 12.61 -29.35
N SER A 14 22.72 11.68 -29.34
CA SER A 14 22.57 10.29 -28.90
C SER A 14 22.42 10.09 -27.38
N PHE A 15 22.01 11.09 -26.58
CA PHE A 15 21.98 10.89 -25.11
C PHE A 15 20.78 11.42 -24.32
N VAL A 16 19.80 12.10 -24.94
CA VAL A 16 18.71 12.76 -24.15
C VAL A 16 17.29 12.25 -24.46
N LEU A 17 17.05 11.52 -25.54
CA LEU A 17 15.66 11.20 -25.96
C LEU A 17 15.18 9.75 -25.72
N LEU A 18 15.96 8.91 -25.04
CA LEU A 18 15.59 7.48 -24.83
C LEU A 18 15.59 7.02 -23.36
N ASN A 19 15.78 7.90 -22.39
CA ASN A 19 15.80 7.53 -20.96
C ASN A 19 14.57 8.07 -20.20
N ALA A 20 13.81 7.13 -19.63
CA ALA A 20 13.25 7.21 -18.27
C ALA A 20 12.01 8.10 -17.96
N LEU A 21 11.19 8.52 -18.92
CA LEU A 21 9.91 9.21 -18.60
C LEU A 21 8.73 8.29 -18.26
N ASN A 22 8.90 6.96 -18.27
CA ASN A 22 7.94 6.06 -17.64
C ASN A 22 8.40 5.74 -16.22
N ALA A 23 8.51 6.79 -15.38
CA ALA A 23 8.41 6.61 -13.94
C ALA A 23 7.03 5.98 -13.69
N GLN A 24 7.01 4.66 -13.51
CA GLN A 24 5.81 3.88 -13.23
C GLN A 24 5.07 4.54 -12.08
N GLN A 25 4.02 5.29 -12.44
CA GLN A 25 3.08 5.83 -11.50
C GLN A 25 2.53 4.63 -10.72
N GLY A 26 2.84 4.57 -9.43
CA GLY A 26 2.27 3.60 -8.51
C GLY A 26 0.75 3.83 -8.45
N GLN A 27 0.02 3.14 -9.30
CA GLN A 27 -1.44 3.16 -9.32
C GLN A 27 -1.92 2.41 -8.09
N GLY A 28 -2.28 3.16 -7.05
CA GLY A 28 -3.07 2.62 -5.94
C GLY A 28 -4.44 2.13 -6.41
N PRO A 29 -5.18 1.37 -5.59
CA PRO A 29 -6.48 0.82 -5.95
C PRO A 29 -7.42 1.94 -6.43
N ASN A 30 -8.06 1.72 -7.58
CA ASN A 30 -9.01 2.66 -8.18
C ASN A 30 -10.19 2.89 -7.21
N MET A 31 -10.28 4.11 -6.67
CA MET A 31 -11.28 4.48 -5.65
C MET A 31 -12.64 4.90 -6.22
N GLN A 32 -12.83 4.91 -7.54
CA GLN A 32 -14.00 5.51 -8.19
C GLN A 32 -15.33 4.83 -7.78
N ASN A 33 -15.29 3.57 -7.35
CA ASN A 33 -16.47 2.83 -6.90
C ASN A 33 -16.41 2.40 -5.42
N HIS A 34 -15.55 3.04 -4.61
CA HIS A 34 -15.41 2.68 -3.21
C HIS A 34 -16.64 3.15 -2.41
N PRO A 35 -17.29 2.31 -1.57
CA PRO A 35 -18.50 2.68 -0.81
C PRO A 35 -18.36 3.96 0.01
N CYS A 36 -17.16 4.22 0.53
CA CYS A 36 -16.80 5.43 1.27
C CYS A 36 -16.24 6.59 0.44
N LEU A 37 -16.31 6.62 -0.90
CA LEU A 37 -15.65 7.66 -1.70
C LEU A 37 -16.09 9.08 -1.31
N ASN A 38 -17.40 9.33 -1.33
CA ASN A 38 -17.95 10.66 -1.01
C ASN A 38 -17.77 11.02 0.47
N ASP A 39 -17.91 10.04 1.36
CA ASP A 39 -17.71 10.23 2.80
C ASP A 39 -16.26 10.62 3.13
N LYS A 40 -15.28 10.00 2.46
CA LYS A 40 -13.87 10.36 2.60
C LYS A 40 -13.62 11.81 2.19
N GLN A 41 -14.21 12.27 1.09
CA GLN A 41 -14.07 13.64 0.62
C GLN A 41 -14.72 14.65 1.56
N THR A 42 -15.90 14.32 2.10
CA THR A 42 -16.70 15.24 2.92
C THR A 42 -16.22 15.32 4.36
N HIS A 43 -15.85 14.18 4.96
CA HIS A 43 -15.57 14.09 6.39
C HIS A 43 -14.08 13.89 6.72
N CYS A 44 -13.28 13.47 5.75
CA CYS A 44 -11.87 13.11 5.94
C CYS A 44 -10.94 13.76 4.91
N ALA A 45 -11.32 14.93 4.38
CA ALA A 45 -10.47 15.71 3.49
C ALA A 45 -9.10 15.96 4.12
N GLY A 46 -8.03 15.79 3.34
CA GLY A 46 -6.65 16.03 3.80
C GLY A 46 -6.04 14.92 4.66
N VAL A 47 -6.78 13.85 4.99
CA VAL A 47 -6.20 12.69 5.68
C VAL A 47 -5.20 11.98 4.76
N GLN A 48 -3.94 11.97 5.19
CA GLN A 48 -2.86 11.36 4.45
C GLN A 48 -3.05 9.83 4.31
N PRO A 49 -2.83 9.23 3.12
CA PRO A 49 -2.97 7.79 2.89
C PRO A 49 -2.10 6.92 3.81
N GLY A 50 -2.52 5.68 4.05
CA GLY A 50 -1.73 4.69 4.82
C GLY A 50 -1.90 4.77 6.34
N GLN A 51 -1.20 3.87 7.04
CA GLN A 51 -1.15 3.75 8.51
C GLN A 51 -2.55 3.70 9.18
N GLY A 52 -3.58 3.22 8.48
CA GLY A 52 -4.94 3.17 9.00
C GLY A 52 -5.58 4.54 9.31
N ARG A 53 -4.94 5.68 8.94
CA ARG A 53 -5.44 7.02 9.28
C ARG A 53 -6.82 7.30 8.70
N MET A 54 -7.03 6.91 7.44
CA MET A 54 -8.32 7.07 6.78
C MET A 54 -9.41 6.25 7.48
N TRP A 55 -9.09 5.01 7.85
CA TRP A 55 -10.02 4.17 8.62
C TRP A 55 -10.34 4.79 9.97
N LYS A 56 -9.34 5.32 10.69
CA LYS A 56 -9.54 6.00 11.98
C LYS A 56 -10.43 7.24 11.82
N CYS A 57 -10.21 8.03 10.77
CA CYS A 57 -11.06 9.18 10.47
C CYS A 57 -12.51 8.76 10.21
N LEU A 58 -12.73 7.80 9.31
CA LEU A 58 -14.08 7.28 9.03
C LEU A 58 -14.73 6.74 10.30
N ASN A 59 -14.02 5.94 11.10
CA ASN A 59 -14.52 5.39 12.35
C ASN A 59 -14.95 6.50 13.36
N ASN A 60 -14.21 7.60 13.44
CA ASN A 60 -14.56 8.74 14.31
C ASN A 60 -15.77 9.53 13.79
N HIS A 61 -16.03 9.46 12.48
CA HIS A 61 -17.15 10.13 11.82
C HIS A 61 -18.34 9.19 11.54
N MET A 62 -18.36 7.98 12.11
CA MET A 62 -19.36 6.93 11.85
C MET A 62 -20.82 7.43 11.78
N PRO A 63 -21.32 8.26 12.71
CA PRO A 63 -22.71 8.72 12.65
C PRO A 63 -23.03 9.57 11.41
N LYS A 64 -22.01 10.23 10.83
CA LYS A 64 -22.14 11.16 9.71
C LYS A 64 -21.96 10.50 8.34
N LEU A 65 -21.46 9.27 8.29
CA LEU A 65 -21.19 8.57 7.03
C LEU A 65 -22.49 8.08 6.36
N SER A 66 -22.44 7.85 5.05
CA SER A 66 -23.47 7.11 4.31
C SER A 66 -23.64 5.68 4.83
N GLU A 67 -24.84 5.11 4.67
CA GLU A 67 -25.14 3.73 5.10
C GLU A 67 -24.21 2.70 4.43
N GLN A 68 -23.90 2.91 3.15
CA GLN A 68 -22.99 2.05 2.40
C GLN A 68 -21.57 2.09 2.98
N CYS A 69 -21.09 3.28 3.36
CA CYS A 69 -19.80 3.40 4.00
C CYS A 69 -19.80 2.85 5.43
N LYS A 70 -20.85 3.09 6.23
CA LYS A 70 -20.99 2.50 7.57
C LYS A 70 -20.90 0.97 7.51
N ALA A 71 -21.69 0.34 6.63
CA ALA A 71 -21.66 -1.11 6.46
C ALA A 71 -20.25 -1.61 6.10
N HIS A 72 -19.56 -0.91 5.20
CA HIS A 72 -18.19 -1.24 4.83
C HIS A 72 -17.20 -1.10 6.00
N VAL A 73 -17.24 0.01 6.73
CA VAL A 73 -16.35 0.27 7.90
C VAL A 73 -16.62 -0.73 9.03
N MET A 74 -17.88 -1.08 9.27
CA MET A 74 -18.26 -2.10 10.24
C MET A 74 -17.80 -3.50 9.82
N GLY A 75 -17.93 -3.85 8.53
CA GLY A 75 -17.40 -5.11 7.99
C GLY A 75 -15.89 -5.22 8.20
N MET A 76 -15.14 -4.13 7.96
CA MET A 76 -13.70 -4.09 8.21
C MET A 76 -13.33 -4.26 9.70
N LYS A 77 -14.20 -3.89 10.65
CA LYS A 77 -13.96 -4.14 12.09
C LYS A 77 -14.05 -5.61 12.45
N GLY A 78 -14.98 -6.35 11.84
CA GLY A 78 -15.06 -7.82 12.00
C GLY A 78 -13.78 -8.49 11.52
N ASP A 79 -13.21 -7.97 10.43
CA ASP A 79 -11.98 -8.43 9.81
C ASP A 79 -10.70 -7.82 10.43
N MET A 80 -10.76 -7.10 11.55
CA MET A 80 -9.54 -6.67 12.27
C MET A 80 -8.84 -7.85 12.96
N HIS A 81 -9.56 -8.95 13.20
CA HIS A 81 -8.99 -10.31 13.23
C HIS A 81 -9.01 -10.89 11.82
N GLY A 82 -8.42 -10.20 10.85
CA GLY A 82 -8.42 -10.62 9.46
C GLY A 82 -7.60 -11.89 9.29
N LYS A 83 -7.14 -12.18 8.07
CA LYS A 83 -6.20 -13.30 7.83
C LYS A 83 -5.07 -13.38 8.87
N MET A 84 -4.62 -12.25 9.41
CA MET A 84 -3.55 -12.14 10.42
C MET A 84 -3.97 -12.37 11.89
N GLY A 85 -5.21 -12.77 12.18
CA GLY A 85 -5.66 -13.07 13.54
C GLY A 85 -4.84 -14.17 14.21
N ALA A 86 -4.50 -15.22 13.44
CA ALA A 86 -3.60 -16.30 13.90
C ALA A 86 -2.18 -15.81 14.22
N CYS A 87 -1.77 -14.67 13.67
CA CYS A 87 -0.46 -14.07 13.91
C CYS A 87 -0.45 -13.09 15.08
N TYR A 88 -1.54 -12.95 15.86
CA TYR A 88 -1.63 -11.94 16.92
C TYR A 88 -0.54 -12.12 17.98
N GLU A 89 -0.46 -13.31 18.59
CA GLU A 89 0.51 -13.58 19.66
C GLU A 89 1.96 -13.52 19.15
N ASP A 90 2.21 -14.08 17.97
CA ASP A 90 3.52 -14.02 17.32
C ASP A 90 3.95 -12.58 17.02
N ARG A 91 3.03 -11.72 16.58
CA ARG A 91 3.29 -10.29 16.37
C ARG A 91 3.68 -9.61 17.68
N GLU A 92 2.92 -9.83 18.75
CA GLU A 92 3.21 -9.20 20.05
C GLU A 92 4.58 -9.64 20.59
N LYS A 93 4.94 -10.92 20.39
CA LYS A 93 6.20 -11.47 20.88
C LYS A 93 7.41 -11.02 20.05
N HIS A 94 7.29 -11.03 18.72
CA HIS A 94 8.44 -10.86 17.82
C HIS A 94 8.50 -9.50 17.13
N CYS A 95 7.38 -8.78 17.04
CA CYS A 95 7.21 -7.59 16.20
C CYS A 95 6.48 -6.40 16.88
N ALA A 96 6.39 -6.36 18.22
CA ALA A 96 5.63 -5.33 18.95
C ALA A 96 6.05 -3.88 18.65
N ASN A 97 7.32 -3.65 18.31
CA ASN A 97 7.84 -2.31 18.03
C ASN A 97 7.58 -1.84 16.58
N MET A 98 6.91 -2.64 15.76
CA MET A 98 6.67 -2.31 14.36
C MET A 98 5.49 -1.36 14.20
N GLN A 99 5.74 -0.20 13.61
CA GLN A 99 4.66 0.73 13.29
C GLN A 99 3.68 0.12 12.27
N PRO A 100 2.35 0.18 12.51
CA PRO A 100 1.35 -0.33 11.59
C PRO A 100 1.41 0.32 10.20
N GLY A 101 0.91 -0.42 9.20
CA GLY A 101 0.85 0.01 7.80
C GLY A 101 2.10 -0.33 6.98
N GLN A 102 2.00 -0.11 5.66
CA GLN A 102 3.07 -0.35 4.68
C GLN A 102 3.64 -1.79 4.70
N GLY A 103 2.87 -2.76 5.19
CA GLY A 103 3.30 -4.17 5.25
C GLY A 103 4.42 -4.46 6.26
N ARG A 104 4.87 -3.49 7.07
CA ARG A 104 6.00 -3.65 8.00
C ARG A 104 5.86 -4.81 8.97
N ILE A 105 4.67 -4.97 9.57
CA ILE A 105 4.40 -6.07 10.50
C ILE A 105 4.49 -7.42 9.77
N LEU A 106 3.93 -7.51 8.56
CA LEU A 106 4.02 -8.72 7.74
C LEU A 106 5.48 -9.02 7.36
N GLN A 107 6.27 -8.00 7.02
CA GLN A 107 7.69 -8.18 6.73
C GLN A 107 8.45 -8.69 7.96
N CYS A 108 8.24 -8.08 9.13
CA CYS A 108 8.85 -8.56 10.38
C CYS A 108 8.48 -10.02 10.67
N LEU A 109 7.20 -10.39 10.53
CA LEU A 109 6.76 -11.77 10.68
C LEU A 109 7.48 -12.71 9.69
N LYS A 110 7.62 -12.31 8.42
CA LYS A 110 8.36 -13.10 7.41
C LYS A 110 9.85 -13.27 7.76
N GLU A 111 10.50 -12.23 8.24
CA GLU A 111 11.90 -12.31 8.72
C GLU A 111 12.05 -13.21 9.94
N LYS A 112 10.96 -13.35 10.72
CA LYS A 112 10.85 -14.18 11.91
C LYS A 112 10.16 -15.51 11.66
N GLU A 113 9.95 -15.91 10.40
CA GLU A 113 9.12 -17.06 10.03
C GLU A 113 9.46 -18.31 10.83
N SER A 114 10.75 -18.66 10.99
CA SER A 114 11.16 -19.86 11.75
C SER A 114 10.71 -19.85 13.21
N GLU A 115 10.57 -18.68 13.82
CA GLU A 115 10.22 -18.46 15.23
C GLU A 115 8.69 -18.43 15.48
N LEU A 116 7.87 -18.39 14.43
CA LEU A 116 6.41 -18.24 14.55
C LEU A 116 5.66 -19.56 14.79
N SER A 117 4.43 -19.44 15.27
CA SER A 117 3.46 -20.54 15.34
C SER A 117 3.14 -21.14 13.96
N PRO A 118 2.77 -22.45 13.89
CA PRO A 118 2.30 -23.08 12.66
C PRO A 118 1.10 -22.36 12.02
N GLU A 119 0.20 -21.83 12.85
CA GLU A 119 -1.01 -21.14 12.42
C GLU A 119 -0.66 -19.81 11.73
N CYS A 120 0.26 -19.04 12.31
CA CYS A 120 0.72 -17.81 11.69
C CYS A 120 1.56 -18.08 10.42
N LYS A 121 2.40 -19.12 10.42
CA LYS A 121 3.14 -19.56 9.21
C LYS A 121 2.19 -19.83 8.05
N ALA A 122 1.11 -20.57 8.30
CA ALA A 122 0.11 -20.86 7.27
C ALA A 122 -0.51 -19.60 6.67
N VAL A 123 -0.70 -18.56 7.48
CA VAL A 123 -1.21 -17.25 7.03
C VAL A 123 -0.19 -16.47 6.22
N ILE A 124 1.06 -16.35 6.70
CA ILE A 124 2.07 -15.51 6.02
C ILE A 124 2.67 -16.15 4.77
N SER A 125 2.58 -17.48 4.66
CA SER A 125 3.04 -18.27 3.52
C SER A 125 1.92 -18.54 2.49
N GLY A 126 0.67 -18.14 2.78
CA GLY A 126 -0.48 -18.30 1.91
C GLY A 126 -0.52 -17.29 0.77
N LYS A 127 -0.61 -17.80 -0.47
CA LYS A 127 -0.92 -17.06 -1.71
C LYS A 127 -2.29 -16.39 -1.66
#